data_AF-A0A2D5EXL1-F1
#
_entry.id   AF-A0A2D5EXL1-F1
#
_cell.length_a   1.000
_cell.length_b   1.000
_cell.length_c   1.000
_cell.angle_alpha   90.00
_cell.angle_beta   90.00
_cell.angle_gamma   90.00
#
_symmetry.space_group_name_H-M   'P 1'
#
loop_
_entity.id
_entity.type
_entity.pdbx_description
1 polymer ?
#
loop_
_entity_poly.entity_id
_entity_poly.type
_entity_poly.pdbx_seq_one_letter_code
_entity_poly.pdbx_strand_id
1 'polypeptide(L)'
;RRWLRESPEGFAFTALAPKELGESGFAKTKENKALVQAFADFADTLGAQAVVFHAPEEFEPSKATKSAVKSFVGWLPDALPQVVLDLPGWKPADVLAACGKKNVVAAYDPLLDDAPPGDIVYMRLPGPAGHRSRYDEEAVEQIAEHCKAVRDESDLAFCVFRNIDMQANATGVLELLEK
;
A
#
# COMPACT_ATOMS: atom_id res chain seq x y z
N ARG A 1 -7.01 -12.80 16.00
CA ARG A 1 -7.88 -12.82 17.21
C ARG A 1 -7.47 -11.81 18.27
N ARG A 2 -6.19 -11.76 18.71
CA ARG A 2 -5.74 -10.75 19.69
C ARG A 2 -5.90 -9.31 19.18
N TRP A 3 -5.45 -9.04 17.95
CA TRP A 3 -5.56 -7.71 17.32
C TRP A 3 -7.00 -7.19 17.30
N LEU A 4 -7.94 -7.99 16.78
CA LEU A 4 -9.37 -7.63 16.76
C LEU A 4 -9.96 -7.27 18.13
N ARG A 5 -9.49 -7.93 19.20
CA ARG A 5 -10.02 -7.71 20.56
C ARG A 5 -9.40 -6.49 21.22
N GLU A 6 -8.15 -6.15 20.88
CA GLU A 6 -7.39 -5.07 21.51
C GLU A 6 -7.47 -3.77 20.73
N SER A 7 -7.93 -3.80 19.48
CA SER A 7 -8.16 -2.60 18.68
C SER A 7 -9.44 -1.86 19.10
N PRO A 8 -9.43 -0.51 19.07
CA PRO A 8 -10.61 0.28 19.36
C PRO A 8 -11.70 0.09 18.29
N GLU A 9 -12.93 0.48 18.62
CA GLU A 9 -14.02 0.52 17.66
C GLU A 9 -13.67 1.44 16.48
N GLY A 10 -14.00 1.02 15.26
CA GLY A 10 -13.67 1.77 14.04
C GLY A 10 -12.21 1.66 13.58
N PHE A 11 -11.37 0.86 14.25
CA PHE A 11 -9.98 0.67 13.81
C PHE A 11 -9.91 -0.03 12.45
N ALA A 12 -9.31 0.64 11.46
CA ALA A 12 -9.12 0.08 10.13
C ALA A 12 -7.84 -0.76 10.07
N PHE A 13 -7.93 -1.98 9.52
CA PHE A 13 -6.78 -2.81 9.23
C PHE A 13 -6.46 -2.81 7.74
N THR A 14 -5.17 -2.81 7.43
CA THR A 14 -4.65 -3.21 6.12
C THR A 14 -3.62 -4.32 6.35
N ALA A 15 -3.49 -5.22 5.39
CA ALA A 15 -2.69 -6.43 5.55
C ALA A 15 -1.56 -6.47 4.51
N LEU A 16 -0.31 -6.40 4.98
CA LEU A 16 0.86 -6.59 4.12
C LEU A 16 1.08 -8.07 3.84
N ALA A 17 1.00 -8.44 2.57
CA ALA A 17 1.18 -9.81 2.12
C ALA A 17 2.61 -10.34 2.37
N PRO A 18 2.79 -11.67 2.43
CA PRO A 18 4.12 -12.27 2.58
C PRO A 18 5.09 -11.79 1.50
N LYS A 19 6.31 -11.41 1.91
CA LYS A 19 7.32 -10.82 1.02
C LYS A 19 7.78 -11.77 -0.09
N GLU A 20 7.64 -13.07 0.13
CA GLU A 20 7.98 -14.14 -0.82
C GLU A 20 7.24 -13.98 -2.15
N LEU A 21 6.05 -13.37 -2.13
CA LEU A 21 5.29 -13.07 -3.34
C LEU A 21 6.00 -12.03 -4.21
N GLY A 22 6.56 -10.98 -3.59
CA GLY A 22 7.35 -9.95 -4.27
C GLY A 22 8.74 -10.45 -4.67
N GLU A 23 9.43 -11.16 -3.76
CA GLU A 23 10.78 -11.71 -3.99
C GLU A 23 10.80 -12.73 -5.15
N SER A 24 9.70 -13.45 -5.36
CA SER A 24 9.55 -14.35 -6.52
C SER A 24 9.11 -13.64 -7.81
N GLY A 25 9.06 -12.31 -7.82
CA GLY A 25 8.58 -11.53 -8.97
C GLY A 25 7.12 -11.78 -9.30
N PHE A 26 6.30 -12.07 -8.28
CA PHE A 26 4.89 -12.42 -8.41
C PHE A 26 4.64 -13.68 -9.26
N ALA A 27 5.55 -14.65 -9.19
CA ALA A 27 5.41 -15.91 -9.92
C ALA A 27 4.14 -16.67 -9.51
N LYS A 28 3.45 -17.27 -10.48
CA LYS A 28 2.21 -18.04 -10.25
C LYS A 28 2.51 -19.52 -9.96
N THR A 29 3.26 -19.77 -8.90
CA THR A 29 3.60 -21.13 -8.45
C THR A 29 2.49 -21.74 -7.58
N LYS A 30 2.57 -23.04 -7.29
CA LYS A 30 1.59 -23.70 -6.38
C LYS A 30 1.76 -23.18 -4.95
N GLU A 31 3.00 -22.92 -4.56
CA GLU A 31 3.40 -22.38 -3.26
C GLU A 31 2.82 -20.97 -3.08
N ASN A 32 3.01 -20.10 -4.08
CA ASN A 32 2.43 -18.75 -4.05
C ASN A 32 0.91 -18.78 -4.06
N LYS A 33 0.29 -19.79 -4.71
CA LYS A 33 -1.17 -19.94 -4.68
C LYS A 33 -1.67 -20.23 -3.27
N ALA A 34 -1.00 -21.15 -2.59
CA ALA A 34 -1.33 -21.51 -1.22
C ALA A 34 -1.11 -20.33 -0.27
N LEU A 35 -0.02 -19.58 -0.45
CA LEU A 35 0.25 -18.36 0.32
C LEU A 35 -0.83 -17.29 0.12
N VAL A 36 -1.21 -17.00 -1.13
CA VAL A 36 -2.27 -16.03 -1.43
C VAL A 36 -3.60 -16.46 -0.82
N GLN A 37 -3.97 -17.74 -0.91
CA GLN A 37 -5.24 -18.23 -0.34
C GLN A 37 -5.24 -18.13 1.19
N ALA A 38 -4.19 -18.62 1.85
CA ALA A 38 -4.09 -18.54 3.30
C ALA A 38 -4.07 -17.08 3.79
N PHE A 39 -3.45 -16.18 3.02
CA PHE A 39 -3.42 -14.76 3.35
C PHE A 39 -4.76 -14.07 3.10
N ALA A 40 -5.50 -14.47 2.07
CA ALA A 40 -6.86 -13.98 1.82
C ALA A 40 -7.78 -14.32 2.99
N ASP A 41 -7.76 -15.58 3.45
CA ASP A 41 -8.57 -16.04 4.60
C ASP A 41 -8.20 -15.28 5.88
N PHE A 42 -6.90 -14.99 6.07
CA PHE A 42 -6.41 -14.18 7.18
C PHE A 42 -6.89 -12.72 7.10
N ALA A 43 -6.78 -12.09 5.93
CA ALA A 43 -7.20 -10.70 5.71
C ALA A 43 -8.72 -10.53 5.90
N ASP A 44 -9.51 -11.48 5.41
CA ASP A 44 -10.96 -11.53 5.63
C ASP A 44 -11.30 -11.67 7.12
N THR A 45 -10.65 -12.62 7.81
CA THR A 45 -10.82 -12.80 9.26
C THR A 45 -10.44 -11.54 10.05
N LEU A 46 -9.45 -10.78 9.58
CA LEU A 46 -9.04 -9.52 10.18
C LEU A 46 -10.00 -8.35 9.88
N GLY A 47 -10.90 -8.51 8.91
CA GLY A 47 -11.71 -7.40 8.39
C GLY A 47 -10.85 -6.33 7.71
N ALA A 48 -9.74 -6.75 7.09
CA ALA A 48 -8.82 -5.83 6.45
C ALA A 48 -9.52 -5.11 5.29
N GLN A 49 -9.38 -3.79 5.23
CA GLN A 49 -9.93 -2.93 4.18
C GLN A 49 -9.12 -3.05 2.89
N ALA A 50 -7.82 -3.36 3.02
CA ALA A 50 -6.92 -3.52 1.89
C ALA A 50 -5.87 -4.61 2.14
N VAL A 51 -5.44 -5.26 1.06
CA VAL A 51 -4.30 -6.17 1.01
C VAL A 51 -3.20 -5.55 0.16
N VAL A 52 -2.01 -5.42 0.75
CA VAL A 52 -0.85 -4.79 0.11
C VAL A 52 0.13 -5.85 -0.36
N PHE A 53 0.38 -5.92 -1.67
CA PHE A 53 1.46 -6.71 -2.23
C PHE A 53 2.65 -5.79 -2.52
N HIS A 54 3.78 -6.09 -1.91
CA HIS A 54 5.01 -5.32 -2.03
C HIS A 54 6.04 -6.05 -2.89
N ALA A 55 6.75 -5.31 -3.75
CA ALA A 55 7.90 -5.81 -4.49
C ALA A 55 9.21 -5.21 -3.94
N PRO A 56 10.35 -5.92 -4.04
CA PRO A 56 11.64 -5.36 -3.67
C PRO A 56 12.07 -4.27 -4.66
N GLU A 57 13.05 -3.43 -4.28
CA GLU A 57 13.50 -2.27 -5.08
C GLU A 57 14.05 -2.66 -6.46
N GLU A 58 14.62 -3.86 -6.59
CA GLU A 58 15.17 -4.36 -7.85
C GLU A 58 14.08 -4.78 -8.86
N PHE A 59 12.81 -4.82 -8.46
CA PHE A 59 11.68 -5.13 -9.33
C PHE A 59 11.28 -3.89 -10.16
N GLU A 60 12.18 -3.42 -11.02
CA GLU A 60 11.98 -2.20 -11.82
C GLU A 60 10.97 -2.36 -12.96
N PRO A 61 10.36 -1.26 -13.44
CA PRO A 61 9.42 -1.28 -14.55
C PRO A 61 10.10 -1.69 -15.87
N SER A 62 9.69 -2.84 -16.39
CA SER A 62 10.11 -3.38 -17.69
C SER A 62 8.92 -4.07 -18.37
N LYS A 63 9.07 -4.44 -19.64
CA LYS A 63 8.03 -5.21 -20.34
C LYS A 63 7.74 -6.55 -19.63
N ALA A 64 8.77 -7.19 -19.07
CA ALA A 64 8.65 -8.47 -18.38
C ALA A 64 7.91 -8.30 -17.04
N THR A 65 8.32 -7.35 -16.21
CA THR A 65 7.73 -7.10 -14.89
C THR A 65 6.29 -6.56 -15.01
N LYS A 66 6.00 -5.70 -15.99
CA LYS A 66 4.62 -5.26 -16.30
C LYS A 66 3.71 -6.44 -16.67
N SER A 67 4.22 -7.41 -17.45
CA SER A 67 3.48 -8.63 -17.78
C SER A 67 3.26 -9.54 -16.57
N ALA A 68 4.25 -9.62 -15.68
CA ALA A 68 4.16 -10.38 -14.43
C ALA A 68 3.09 -9.79 -13.50
N VAL A 69 3.11 -8.47 -13.27
CA VAL A 69 2.09 -7.75 -12.47
C VAL A 69 0.69 -7.98 -13.03
N LYS A 70 0.49 -7.75 -14.34
CA LYS A 70 -0.80 -8.00 -15.00
C LYS A 70 -1.30 -9.42 -14.79
N SER A 71 -0.40 -10.39 -14.98
CA SER A 71 -0.70 -11.81 -14.87
C SER A 71 -1.04 -12.22 -13.43
N PHE A 72 -0.33 -11.64 -12.45
CA PHE A 72 -0.55 -11.89 -11.04
C PHE A 72 -1.88 -11.31 -10.57
N VAL A 73 -2.15 -10.03 -10.86
CA VAL A 73 -3.42 -9.36 -10.55
C VAL A 73 -4.60 -10.10 -11.18
N GLY A 74 -4.46 -10.56 -12.43
CA GLY A 74 -5.44 -11.39 -13.11
C GLY A 74 -5.72 -12.73 -12.42
N TRP A 75 -4.76 -13.25 -11.68
CA TRP A 75 -4.77 -14.56 -11.02
C TRP A 75 -5.18 -14.53 -9.54
N LEU A 76 -5.16 -13.34 -8.92
CA LEU A 76 -5.63 -13.15 -7.55
C LEU A 76 -7.11 -13.55 -7.39
N PRO A 77 -7.51 -14.13 -6.24
CA PRO A 77 -8.91 -14.40 -5.92
C PRO A 77 -9.76 -13.12 -5.93
N ASP A 78 -11.00 -13.23 -6.42
CA ASP A 78 -11.91 -12.08 -6.49
C ASP A 78 -12.43 -11.62 -5.12
N ALA A 79 -12.36 -12.49 -4.10
CA ALA A 79 -12.84 -12.21 -2.74
C ALA A 79 -11.83 -11.47 -1.85
N LEU A 80 -10.69 -11.02 -2.40
CA LEU A 80 -9.76 -10.20 -1.63
C LEU A 80 -10.39 -8.82 -1.31
N PRO A 81 -10.02 -8.21 -0.17
CA PRO A 81 -10.20 -6.77 0.04
C PRO A 81 -9.50 -5.95 -1.03
N GLN A 82 -9.61 -4.61 -0.97
CA GLN A 82 -8.98 -3.72 -1.94
C GLN A 82 -7.51 -4.10 -2.16
N VAL A 83 -7.16 -4.45 -3.41
CA VAL A 83 -5.78 -4.81 -3.75
C VAL A 83 -4.97 -3.53 -3.91
N VAL A 84 -3.86 -3.45 -3.19
CA VAL A 84 -2.87 -2.38 -3.25
C VAL A 84 -1.56 -2.96 -3.75
N LEU A 85 -0.94 -2.34 -4.75
CA LEU A 85 0.41 -2.68 -5.19
C LEU A 85 1.40 -1.62 -4.74
N ASP A 86 2.37 -2.02 -3.93
CA ASP A 86 3.52 -1.19 -3.54
C ASP A 86 4.77 -1.64 -4.29
N LEU A 87 5.05 -0.98 -5.40
CA LEU A 87 6.15 -1.30 -6.31
C LEU A 87 7.17 -0.14 -6.29
N PRO A 88 8.21 -0.20 -5.44
CA PRO A 88 9.22 0.85 -5.37
C PRO A 88 9.86 1.12 -6.74
N GLY A 89 10.09 2.39 -7.06
CA GLY A 89 10.66 2.81 -8.36
C GLY A 89 9.65 2.86 -9.51
N TRP A 90 8.38 2.49 -9.30
CA TRP A 90 7.32 2.64 -10.30
C TRP A 90 6.55 3.92 -10.07
N LYS A 91 6.21 4.62 -11.16
CA LYS A 91 5.22 5.69 -11.10
C LYS A 91 3.83 5.09 -10.92
N PRO A 92 2.93 5.69 -10.11
CA PRO A 92 1.61 5.10 -9.87
C PRO A 92 0.81 4.85 -11.16
N ALA A 93 0.92 5.76 -12.14
CA ALA A 93 0.32 5.59 -13.47
C ALA A 93 0.82 4.33 -14.20
N ASP A 94 2.10 3.96 -14.07
CA ASP A 94 2.66 2.74 -14.65
C ASP A 94 2.11 1.47 -13.97
N VAL A 95 1.91 1.52 -12.65
CA VAL A 95 1.30 0.43 -11.88
C VAL A 95 -0.14 0.19 -12.36
N LEU A 96 -0.94 1.25 -12.44
CA LEU A 96 -2.33 1.17 -12.91
C LEU A 96 -2.41 0.67 -14.36
N ALA A 97 -1.56 1.20 -15.25
CA ALA A 97 -1.50 0.78 -16.65
C ALA A 97 -1.15 -0.71 -16.79
N ALA A 98 -0.29 -1.25 -15.92
CA ALA A 98 0.03 -2.68 -15.91
C ALA A 98 -1.16 -3.55 -15.45
N CYS A 99 -2.01 -3.05 -14.57
CA CYS A 99 -3.14 -3.81 -13.99
C CYS A 99 -4.36 -3.92 -14.90
N GLY A 100 -4.44 -3.15 -15.99
CA GLY A 100 -5.54 -3.20 -16.94
C GLY A 100 -6.84 -2.66 -16.35
N LYS A 101 -7.90 -3.47 -16.35
CA LYS A 101 -9.25 -3.06 -15.90
C LYS A 101 -9.60 -3.49 -14.47
N LYS A 102 -8.70 -4.21 -13.77
CA LYS A 102 -8.98 -4.61 -12.39
C LYS A 102 -8.87 -3.38 -11.48
N ASN A 103 -9.78 -3.28 -10.51
CA ASN A 103 -9.74 -2.23 -9.49
C ASN A 103 -8.53 -2.48 -8.56
N VAL A 104 -7.43 -1.79 -8.82
CA VAL A 104 -6.19 -1.88 -8.04
C VAL A 104 -5.78 -0.47 -7.66
N VAL A 105 -5.36 -0.30 -6.42
CA VAL A 105 -4.77 0.94 -5.92
C VAL A 105 -3.25 0.83 -6.05
N ALA A 106 -2.62 1.84 -6.65
CA ALA A 106 -1.17 1.98 -6.64
C ALA A 106 -0.76 2.69 -5.34
N ALA A 107 0.12 2.08 -4.55
CA ALA A 107 0.71 2.80 -3.43
C ALA A 107 1.68 3.86 -3.96
N TYR A 108 1.77 5.00 -3.28
CA TYR A 108 2.61 6.12 -3.71
C TYR A 108 3.21 6.87 -2.51
N ASP A 109 4.25 7.66 -2.74
CA ASP A 109 4.78 8.62 -1.76
C ASP A 109 4.22 10.01 -2.11
N PRO A 110 3.44 10.66 -1.23
CA PRO A 110 2.83 11.95 -1.50
C PRO A 110 3.83 13.10 -1.68
N LEU A 111 5.11 12.91 -1.31
CA LEU A 111 6.15 13.90 -1.57
C LEU A 111 6.79 13.75 -2.95
N LEU A 112 6.51 12.64 -3.65
CA LEU A 112 7.15 12.31 -4.93
C LEU A 112 6.16 12.21 -6.10
N ASP A 113 4.90 11.91 -5.81
CA ASP A 113 3.86 11.61 -6.79
C ASP A 113 2.50 12.14 -6.36
N ASP A 114 1.68 12.53 -7.33
CA ASP A 114 0.28 12.87 -7.11
C ASP A 114 -0.54 11.63 -6.73
N ALA A 115 -1.67 11.87 -6.06
CA ALA A 115 -2.60 10.80 -5.72
C ALA A 115 -3.11 10.10 -6.99
N PRO A 116 -3.06 8.76 -7.06
CA PRO A 116 -3.71 8.01 -8.13
C PRO A 116 -5.23 8.18 -8.02
N PRO A 117 -5.96 8.19 -9.14
CA PRO A 117 -7.41 8.33 -9.11
C PRO A 117 -8.07 7.11 -8.46
N GLY A 118 -9.11 7.35 -7.67
CA GLY A 118 -9.97 6.31 -7.12
C GLY A 118 -10.53 6.66 -5.74
N ASP A 119 -11.53 5.89 -5.31
CA ASP A 119 -12.22 6.10 -4.03
C ASP A 119 -11.32 5.78 -2.82
N ILE A 120 -10.27 4.97 -3.04
CA ILE A 120 -9.29 4.61 -2.02
C ILE A 120 -7.90 5.06 -2.47
N VAL A 121 -7.23 5.84 -1.63
CA VAL A 121 -5.81 6.20 -1.81
C VAL A 121 -4.94 5.56 -0.74
N TYR A 122 -3.72 5.16 -1.13
CA TYR A 122 -2.80 4.45 -0.25
C TYR A 122 -1.39 5.04 -0.30
N MET A 123 -1.06 5.89 0.67
CA MET A 123 0.26 6.47 0.82
C MET A 123 1.19 5.49 1.56
N ARG A 124 2.38 5.26 1.01
CA ARG A 124 3.46 4.48 1.64
C ARG A 124 4.72 5.32 1.71
N LEU A 125 5.11 5.66 2.94
CA LEU A 125 6.18 6.60 3.24
C LEU A 125 7.42 5.85 3.81
N PRO A 126 8.39 5.46 2.97
CA PRO A 126 9.58 4.74 3.42
C PRO A 126 10.58 5.62 4.17
N GLY A 127 10.45 6.94 4.14
CA GLY A 127 11.49 7.90 4.56
C GLY A 127 12.21 8.50 3.35
N PRO A 128 12.68 9.76 3.42
CA PRO A 128 13.25 10.49 2.27
C PRO A 128 14.51 9.84 1.67
N ALA A 129 15.25 9.06 2.47
CA ALA A 129 16.40 8.26 2.03
C ALA A 129 16.21 6.77 2.38
N GLY A 130 14.97 6.30 2.41
CA GLY A 130 14.58 4.93 2.79
C GLY A 130 14.40 4.72 4.30
N HIS A 131 14.17 3.47 4.72
CA HIS A 131 13.60 3.13 6.04
C HIS A 131 14.37 3.63 7.27
N ARG A 132 15.65 3.97 7.15
CA ARG A 132 16.48 4.48 8.26
C ARG A 132 16.49 6.00 8.38
N SER A 133 15.77 6.68 7.50
CA SER A 133 15.70 8.14 7.48
C SER A 133 14.45 8.65 8.23
N ARG A 134 14.46 9.94 8.54
CA ARG A 134 13.38 10.64 9.25
C ARG A 134 12.83 11.72 8.33
N TYR A 135 11.51 11.90 8.34
CA TYR A 135 10.88 13.10 7.77
C TYR A 135 11.04 14.25 8.77
N ASP A 136 11.53 15.39 8.30
CA ASP A 136 11.61 16.62 9.08
C ASP A 136 10.22 17.29 9.21
N GLU A 137 10.19 18.42 9.89
CA GLU A 137 8.95 19.15 10.17
C GLU A 137 8.27 19.64 8.88
N GLU A 138 9.04 20.18 7.94
CA GLU A 138 8.54 20.63 6.64
C GLU A 138 7.90 19.47 5.84
N ALA A 139 8.56 18.31 5.80
CA ALA A 139 8.00 17.14 5.14
C ALA A 139 6.72 16.64 5.84
N VAL A 140 6.66 16.69 7.18
CA VAL A 140 5.44 16.35 7.93
C VAL A 140 4.30 17.30 7.61
N GLU A 141 4.55 18.60 7.49
CA GLU A 141 3.56 19.59 7.07
C GLU A 141 3.04 19.30 5.65
N GLN A 142 3.94 19.06 4.70
CA GLN A 142 3.59 18.72 3.31
C GLN A 142 2.73 17.44 3.23
N ILE A 143 3.10 16.39 3.99
CA ILE A 143 2.31 15.15 4.05
C ILE A 143 0.92 15.42 4.63
N ALA A 144 0.81 16.25 5.67
CA ALA A 144 -0.47 16.60 6.28
C ALA A 144 -1.36 17.40 5.32
N GLU A 145 -0.81 18.38 4.60
CA GLU A 145 -1.53 19.12 3.55
C GLU A 145 -2.04 18.18 2.45
N HIS A 146 -1.19 17.25 2.00
CA HIS A 146 -1.59 16.24 1.01
C HIS A 146 -2.73 15.37 1.54
N CYS A 147 -2.63 14.92 2.79
CA CYS A 147 -3.69 14.13 3.45
C CYS A 147 -5.01 14.89 3.53
N LYS A 148 -5.00 16.22 3.76
CA LYS A 148 -6.22 17.06 3.74
C LYS A 148 -6.81 17.11 2.33
N ALA A 149 -5.99 17.36 1.31
CA ALA A 149 -6.45 17.45 -0.07
C ALA A 149 -7.10 16.14 -0.54
N VAL A 150 -6.45 14.99 -0.32
CA VAL A 150 -7.01 13.70 -0.76
C VAL A 150 -8.24 13.27 0.04
N ARG A 151 -8.39 13.74 1.29
CA ARG A 151 -9.58 13.45 2.10
C ARG A 151 -10.86 14.04 1.49
N ASP A 152 -10.74 15.15 0.77
CA ASP A 152 -11.89 15.79 0.12
C ASP A 152 -12.25 15.13 -1.22
N GLU A 153 -11.33 14.34 -1.79
CA GLU A 153 -11.45 13.73 -3.12
C GLU A 153 -11.62 12.20 -3.10
N SER A 154 -11.44 11.55 -1.94
CA SER A 154 -11.51 10.10 -1.79
C SER A 154 -12.38 9.69 -0.60
N ASP A 155 -13.01 8.53 -0.70
CA ASP A 155 -13.82 7.96 0.39
C ASP A 155 -12.96 7.47 1.55
N LEU A 156 -11.74 7.00 1.25
CA LEU A 156 -10.82 6.44 2.23
C LEU A 156 -9.35 6.66 1.86
N ALA A 157 -8.60 7.25 2.79
CA ALA A 157 -7.16 7.44 2.64
C ALA A 157 -6.38 6.69 3.72
N PHE A 158 -5.40 5.88 3.32
CA PHE A 158 -4.42 5.29 4.22
C PHE A 158 -3.08 6.01 4.10
N CYS A 159 -2.54 6.48 5.23
CA CYS A 159 -1.20 7.05 5.30
C CYS A 159 -0.30 6.16 6.18
N VAL A 160 0.63 5.43 5.56
CA VAL A 160 1.42 4.40 6.24
C VAL A 160 2.91 4.76 6.21
N PHE A 161 3.41 5.18 7.37
CA PHE A 161 4.84 5.40 7.63
C PHE A 161 5.57 4.07 7.83
N ARG A 162 6.74 3.94 7.21
CA ARG A 162 7.63 2.76 7.27
C ARG A 162 9.08 3.13 7.58
N ASN A 163 9.30 4.35 8.03
CA ASN A 163 10.60 4.90 8.36
C ASN A 163 10.93 4.71 9.86
N ILE A 164 12.16 5.01 10.26
CA ILE A 164 12.66 4.71 11.62
C ILE A 164 11.88 5.41 12.74
N ASP A 165 11.38 6.61 12.47
CA ASP A 165 10.58 7.42 13.41
C ASP A 165 9.10 7.46 13.04
N MET A 166 8.60 6.38 12.41
CA MET A 166 7.23 6.29 11.89
C MET A 166 6.14 6.70 12.89
N GLN A 167 6.30 6.39 14.17
CA GLN A 167 5.32 6.79 15.19
C GLN A 167 5.31 8.30 15.39
N ALA A 168 6.48 8.93 15.55
CA ALA A 168 6.57 10.36 15.77
C ALA A 168 6.09 11.15 14.54
N ASN A 169 6.47 10.71 13.33
CA ASN A 169 6.02 11.35 12.10
C ASN A 169 4.49 11.17 11.89
N ALA A 170 3.94 9.99 12.16
CA ALA A 170 2.49 9.78 12.08
C ALA A 170 1.72 10.64 13.08
N THR A 171 2.20 10.76 14.32
CA THR A 171 1.58 11.65 15.33
C THR A 171 1.63 13.10 14.88
N GLY A 172 2.77 13.58 14.34
CA GLY A 172 2.88 14.95 13.84
C GLY A 172 1.89 15.25 12.72
N VAL A 173 1.69 14.31 11.78
CA VAL A 173 0.64 14.45 10.76
C VAL A 173 -0.76 14.50 11.39
N LEU A 174 -1.07 13.59 12.31
CA LEU A 174 -2.39 13.58 12.98
C LEU A 174 -2.70 14.89 13.70
N GLU A 175 -1.74 15.45 14.44
CA GLU A 175 -1.89 16.73 15.13
C GLU A 175 -2.19 17.89 14.16
N LEU A 176 -1.64 17.84 12.95
CA LEU A 176 -1.92 18.82 11.90
C LEU A 176 -3.26 18.60 11.20
N LEU A 177 -3.75 17.35 11.14
CA LEU A 177 -5.07 17.02 10.58
C LEU A 177 -6.24 17.39 11.51
N GLU A 178 -6.00 17.44 12.81
CA GLU A 178 -7.00 17.83 13.82
C GLU A 178 -7.15 19.35 13.97
N LYS A 179 -6.25 20.14 13.36
CA LYS A 179 -6.34 21.60 13.24
C LYS A 179 -7.14 22.01 12.00
#